data_AF-A0A3M4AWV1-F1
#
_entry.id   AF-A0A3M4AWV1-F1
#
_cell.length_a   1.000
_cell.length_b   1.000
_cell.length_c   1.000
_cell.angle_alpha   90.00
_cell.angle_beta   90.00
_cell.angle_gamma   90.00
#
_symmetry.space_group_name_H-M   'P 1'
#
loop_
_entity.id
_entity.type
_entity.pdbx_description
1 polymer ?
#
loop_
_entity_poly.entity_id
_entity_poly.type
_entity_poly.pdbx_seq_one_letter_code
_entity_poly.pdbx_strand_id
1 'polypeptide(L)'
;MCIRDSPDADDQGIHDFLELRANPGLGFPGSDIDCMALFYEQGHVHVRLDLNVMSLTGSGSPLPAFYAEQALEDRDKPNTTRDFVDIFNHRLQKLMVPV
;
A
#
# COMPACT_ATOMS: atom_id res chain seq x y z
N MET A 1 -7.53 6.38 24.16
CA MET A 1 -8.37 7.36 23.45
C MET A 1 -9.28 6.55 22.54
N CYS A 2 -10.57 6.52 22.87
CA CYS A 2 -11.54 5.58 22.32
C CYS A 2 -11.83 5.91 20.84
N ILE A 3 -11.72 4.90 19.97
CA ILE A 3 -12.19 4.98 18.59
C ILE A 3 -13.72 5.15 18.67
N ARG A 4 -14.21 6.35 18.36
CA ARG A 4 -15.65 6.60 18.22
C ARG A 4 -16.08 5.99 16.90
N ASP A 5 -16.86 4.94 17.04
CA ASP A 5 -17.88 4.43 16.12
C ASP A 5 -18.32 5.49 15.10
N SER A 6 -17.99 5.25 13.83
CA SER A 6 -18.71 5.80 12.67
C SER A 6 -19.21 4.60 11.88
N PRO A 7 -20.43 4.11 12.12
CA PRO A 7 -20.93 2.87 11.52
C PRO A 7 -21.64 3.10 10.16
N ASP A 8 -21.39 4.22 9.48
CA ASP A 8 -22.11 4.60 8.24
C ASP A 8 -21.16 5.16 7.16
N ALA A 9 -19.91 4.68 7.13
CA ALA A 9 -19.08 4.87 5.95
C ALA A 9 -19.49 3.80 4.94
N ASP A 10 -20.18 4.20 3.88
CA ASP A 10 -20.30 3.42 2.64
C ASP A 10 -18.92 2.83 2.29
N ASP A 11 -18.85 1.63 1.71
CA ASP A 11 -17.59 0.96 1.33
C ASP A 11 -16.60 1.94 0.66
N GLN A 12 -17.14 2.84 -0.16
CA GLN A 12 -16.36 3.85 -0.87
C GLN A 12 -15.71 4.88 0.06
N GLY A 13 -16.36 5.24 1.17
CA GLY A 13 -15.88 6.19 2.18
C GLY A 13 -14.83 5.62 3.12
N ILE A 14 -14.80 4.31 3.38
CA ILE A 14 -13.72 3.68 4.16
C ILE A 14 -12.40 3.76 3.38
N HIS A 15 -12.45 3.60 2.06
CA HIS A 15 -11.29 3.78 1.19
C HIS A 15 -10.71 5.19 1.18
N ASP A 16 -11.47 6.22 1.53
CA ASP A 16 -10.97 7.59 1.60
C ASP A 16 -10.10 7.83 2.84
N PHE A 17 -10.21 6.98 3.87
CA PHE A 17 -9.39 7.01 5.09
C PHE A 17 -8.27 5.97 5.09
N LEU A 18 -8.21 5.11 4.06
CA LEU A 18 -7.31 3.98 3.97
C LEU A 18 -6.32 4.15 2.82
N GLU A 19 -5.05 4.32 3.17
CA GLU A 19 -3.94 4.37 2.22
C GLU A 19 -3.26 3.01 2.16
N LEU A 20 -3.46 2.28 1.06
CA LEU A 20 -2.81 1.00 0.80
C LEU A 20 -1.56 1.23 -0.05
N ARG A 21 -0.43 0.67 0.38
CA ARG A 21 0.84 0.74 -0.34
C ARG A 21 1.45 -0.64 -0.47
N ALA A 22 2.15 -0.86 -1.57
CA ALA A 22 2.99 -2.03 -1.73
C ALA A 22 4.35 -1.83 -1.05
N ASN A 23 4.82 -2.83 -0.29
CA ASN A 23 6.19 -2.85 0.20
C ASN A 23 7.15 -3.08 -0.98
N PRO A 24 8.07 -2.15 -1.28
CA PRO A 24 9.03 -2.36 -2.36
C PRO A 24 10.20 -3.26 -1.95
N GLY A 25 10.32 -3.66 -0.68
CA GLY A 25 11.46 -4.44 -0.17
C GLY A 25 11.66 -5.80 -0.87
N LEU A 26 12.93 -6.16 -1.12
CA LEU A 26 13.32 -7.48 -1.64
C LEU A 26 13.54 -8.53 -0.55
N GLY A 27 13.46 -8.13 0.71
CA GLY A 27 13.54 -9.07 1.83
C GLY A 27 12.31 -9.97 1.85
N PHE A 28 12.51 -11.26 2.17
CA PHE A 28 11.39 -12.17 2.35
C PHE A 28 10.54 -11.73 3.55
N PRO A 29 9.25 -11.42 3.35
CA PRO A 29 8.39 -10.96 4.42
C PRO A 29 8.02 -12.11 5.35
N GLY A 30 7.94 -11.83 6.65
CA GLY A 30 7.42 -12.76 7.66
C GLY A 30 5.90 -12.72 7.83
N SER A 31 5.23 -11.74 7.22
CA SER A 31 3.78 -11.51 7.32
C SER A 31 3.27 -10.71 6.10
N ASP A 32 1.97 -10.76 5.84
CA ASP A 32 1.32 -10.05 4.74
C ASP A 32 1.30 -8.53 4.93
N ILE A 33 1.40 -8.05 6.17
CA ILE A 33 1.47 -6.63 6.52
C ILE A 33 2.89 -6.32 7.00
N ASP A 34 3.54 -5.36 6.36
CA ASP A 34 4.88 -4.87 6.72
C ASP A 34 4.79 -3.82 7.84
N CYS A 35 3.92 -2.83 7.66
CA CYS A 35 3.75 -1.72 8.58
C CYS A 35 2.32 -1.18 8.55
N MET A 36 1.87 -0.65 9.70
CA MET A 36 0.63 0.10 9.81
C MET A 36 0.93 1.42 10.53
N ALA A 37 0.52 2.54 9.92
CA ALA A 37 0.70 3.87 10.49
C ALA A 37 -0.63 4.62 10.52
N LEU A 38 -0.89 5.31 11.64
CA LEU A 38 -2.02 6.23 11.77
C LEU A 38 -1.50 7.65 11.61
N PHE A 39 -2.16 8.45 10.78
CA PHE A 39 -1.80 9.85 10.58
C PHE A 39 -3.05 10.73 10.50
N TYR A 40 -2.88 12.03 10.77
CA TYR A 40 -3.98 12.99 10.71
C TYR A 40 -3.83 13.84 9.47
N GLU A 41 -4.87 13.87 8.64
CA GLU A 41 -4.91 14.70 7.44
C GLU A 41 -6.33 15.29 7.27
N GLN A 42 -6.39 16.58 6.95
CA GLN A 42 -7.64 17.34 6.78
C GLN A 42 -8.63 17.21 7.97
N GLY A 43 -8.10 17.04 9.19
CA GLY A 43 -8.90 16.91 10.42
C GLY A 43 -9.45 15.52 10.68
N HIS A 44 -9.17 14.55 9.81
CA HIS A 44 -9.59 13.15 9.96
C HIS A 44 -8.38 12.22 10.22
N VAL A 45 -8.63 11.07 10.84
CA VAL A 45 -7.62 10.02 11.02
C VAL A 45 -7.57 9.16 9.77
N HIS A 46 -6.38 8.98 9.23
CA HIS A 46 -6.08 8.09 8.12
C HIS A 46 -5.23 6.92 8.59
N VAL A 47 -5.42 5.77 7.95
CA VAL A 47 -4.66 4.55 8.19
C VAL A 47 -3.85 4.26 6.94
N ARG A 48 -2.53 4.16 7.08
CA ARG A 48 -1.63 3.65 6.03
C ARG A 48 -1.25 2.21 6.35
N LEU A 49 -1.40 1.32 5.37
CA LEU A 49 -0.95 -0.06 5.43
C LEU A 49 0.05 -0.33 4.32
N ASP A 50 1.27 -0.73 4.70
CA ASP A 50 2.27 -1.24 3.78
C ASP A 50 2.12 -2.77 3.70
N LEU A 51 1.77 -3.28 2.51
CA LEU A 51 1.42 -4.67 2.26
C LEU A 51 2.54 -5.40 1.51
N ASN A 52 2.88 -6.60 1.98
CA ASN A 52 3.77 -7.54 1.32
C ASN A 52 3.04 -8.47 0.36
N VAL A 53 1.74 -8.67 0.60
CA VAL A 53 0.88 -9.51 -0.23
C VAL A 53 0.42 -8.76 -1.48
N MET A 54 0.31 -9.47 -2.61
CA MET A 54 -0.25 -8.97 -3.87
C MET A 54 0.39 -7.67 -4.36
N SER A 55 1.71 -7.59 -4.18
CA SER A 55 2.56 -6.53 -4.68
C SER A 55 3.23 -6.98 -5.99
N LEU A 56 3.20 -6.12 -7.01
CA LEU A 56 3.97 -6.28 -8.23
C LEU A 56 5.45 -5.85 -8.05
N THR A 57 5.83 -5.44 -6.84
CA THR A 57 7.20 -5.09 -6.45
C THR A 57 7.65 -5.90 -5.22
N GLY A 58 8.96 -6.07 -5.03
CA GLY A 58 9.52 -6.75 -3.87
C GLY A 58 9.68 -8.27 -4.04
N SER A 59 10.00 -8.98 -2.95
CA SER A 59 10.44 -10.37 -2.97
C SER A 59 9.40 -11.38 -3.47
N GLY A 60 8.12 -11.05 -3.33
CA GLY A 60 6.98 -11.87 -3.75
C GLY A 60 6.43 -11.51 -5.12
N SER A 61 7.11 -10.62 -5.87
CA SER A 61 6.58 -10.12 -7.13
C SER A 61 6.48 -11.21 -8.19
N PRO A 62 5.36 -11.29 -8.93
CA PRO A 62 5.23 -12.13 -10.12
C PRO A 62 5.97 -11.55 -11.34
N LEU A 63 6.44 -10.29 -11.26
CA LEU A 63 7.20 -9.66 -12.33
C LEU A 63 8.67 -10.10 -12.30
N PRO A 64 9.36 -10.08 -13.45
CA PRO A 64 10.80 -10.33 -13.49
C PRO A 64 11.55 -9.43 -12.51
N ALA A 65 12.54 -9.98 -11.80
CA ALA A 65 13.29 -9.29 -10.74
C ALA A 65 13.83 -7.91 -11.18
N PHE A 66 14.24 -7.76 -12.44
CA PHE A 66 14.69 -6.49 -13.03
C PHE A 66 13.71 -5.31 -12.88
N TYR A 67 12.40 -5.57 -12.85
CA TYR A 67 11.40 -4.51 -12.60
C TYR A 67 11.35 -4.09 -11.14
N ALA A 68 11.48 -5.05 -10.21
CA ALA A 68 11.58 -4.74 -8.79
C ALA A 68 12.85 -3.94 -8.51
N GLU A 69 14.01 -4.38 -9.01
CA GLU A 69 15.29 -3.68 -8.83
C GLU A 69 15.23 -2.23 -9.33
N GLN A 70 14.65 -2.00 -10.51
CA GLN A 70 14.45 -0.64 -11.02
C GLN A 70 13.51 0.16 -10.12
N ALA A 71 12.38 -0.40 -9.66
CA ALA A 71 11.45 0.30 -8.77
C ALA A 71 12.04 0.62 -7.38
N LEU A 72 13.09 -0.10 -6.98
CA LEU A 72 13.84 0.09 -5.74
C LEU A 72 14.95 1.14 -5.85
N GLU A 73 15.27 1.63 -7.06
CA GLU A 73 16.24 2.71 -7.23
C GLU A 73 15.83 3.95 -6.42
N ASP A 74 16.85 4.67 -5.95
CA ASP A 74 16.83 5.85 -5.07
C ASP A 74 15.45 6.49 -4.83
N ARG A 75 14.90 6.31 -3.62
CA ARG A 75 13.56 6.80 -3.25
C ARG A 75 13.42 8.32 -3.31
N ASP A 76 14.51 9.06 -3.25
CA ASP A 76 14.53 10.52 -3.37
C ASP A 76 14.48 11.00 -4.83
N LYS A 77 14.60 10.09 -5.80
CA LYS A 77 14.47 10.39 -7.24
C LYS A 77 13.12 9.93 -7.77
N PRO A 78 12.49 10.71 -8.66
CA PRO A 78 11.30 10.25 -9.37
C PRO A 78 11.67 9.01 -10.20
N ASN A 79 10.83 7.99 -10.10
CA ASN A 79 11.09 6.69 -10.70
C ASN A 79 9.86 6.24 -11.48
N THR A 80 9.91 6.39 -12.80
CA THR A 80 8.80 6.07 -13.72
C THR A 80 8.34 4.62 -13.58
N THR A 81 9.27 3.68 -13.36
CA THR A 81 8.93 2.26 -13.21
C THR A 81 8.16 2.03 -11.92
N ARG A 82 8.61 2.62 -10.81
CA ARG A 82 7.90 2.56 -9.53
C ARG A 82 6.51 3.17 -9.64
N ASP A 83 6.42 4.41 -10.16
CA ASP A 83 5.16 5.13 -10.26
C ASP A 83 4.15 4.37 -11.14
N PHE A 84 4.63 3.77 -12.24
CA PHE A 84 3.80 2.95 -13.11
C PHE A 84 3.28 1.69 -12.41
N VAL A 85 4.15 0.95 -11.71
CA VAL A 85 3.76 -0.28 -11.02
C VAL A 85 2.84 0.01 -9.84
N ASP A 86 3.02 1.15 -9.17
CA ASP A 86 2.20 1.58 -8.04
C ASP A 86 0.72 1.79 -8.43
N ILE A 87 0.45 2.25 -9.66
CA ILE A 87 -0.93 2.37 -10.19
C ILE A 87 -1.66 1.02 -10.18
N PHE A 88 -0.97 -0.07 -10.52
CA PHE A 88 -1.54 -1.41 -10.51
C PHE A 88 -1.68 -1.95 -9.10
N ASN A 89 -0.67 -1.75 -8.25
CA ASN A 89 -0.71 -2.15 -6.84
C ASN A 89 -1.91 -1.52 -6.14
N HIS A 90 -2.13 -0.22 -6.31
CA HIS A 90 -3.27 0.51 -5.74
C HIS A 90 -4.61 -0.11 -6.16
N ARG A 91 -4.77 -0.43 -7.45
CA ARG A 91 -6.00 -1.06 -7.96
C ARG A 91 -6.19 -2.49 -7.44
N LEU A 92 -5.14 -3.31 -7.47
CA LEU A 92 -5.18 -4.68 -6.99
C LEU A 92 -5.55 -4.74 -5.51
N GLN A 93 -4.91 -3.91 -4.70
CA GLN A 93 -5.15 -3.83 -3.26
C GLN A 93 -6.58 -3.35 -2.96
N LYS A 94 -7.09 -2.35 -3.70
CA LYS A 94 -8.50 -1.94 -3.58
C LYS A 94 -9.51 -3.04 -3.95
N LEU A 95 -9.21 -3.91 -4.92
CA LEU A 95 -10.11 -5.03 -5.26
C LEU A 95 -10.14 -6.12 -4.18
N MET A 96 -9.10 -6.21 -3.37
CA MET A 96 -8.87 -7.34 -2.46
C MET A 96 -9.27 -7.11 -1.03
N VAL A 97 -9.42 -5.85 -0.63
CA VAL A 97 -9.94 -5.50 0.68
C VAL A 97 -11.45 -5.31 0.51
N PRO A 98 -12.29 -6.36 0.68
CA PRO A 98 -13.70 -6.13 0.90
C PRO A 98 -13.80 -5.39 2.23
N VAL A 99 -14.25 -4.15 2.18
CA VAL A 99 -14.54 -3.37 3.39
C VAL A 99 -15.96 -3.65 3.87
#